data_AF-A0A268P207-F1
#
_entry.id   AF-A0A268P207-F1
#
_cell.length_a   1.000
_cell.length_b   1.000
_cell.length_c   1.000
_cell.angle_alpha   90.00
_cell.angle_beta   90.00
_cell.angle_gamma   90.00
#
_symmetry.space_group_name_H-M   'P 1'
#
loop_
_entity.id
_entity.type
_entity.pdbx_description
1 polymer ?
#
loop_
_entity_poly.entity_id
_entity_poly.type
_entity_poly.pdbx_seq_one_letter_code
_entity_poly.pdbx_strand_id
1 'polypeptide(L)'
;MHAMEGIIEFAAPLFIAMELASLVCLLLFGVVRYGLDKRKASMVFIFLFIGITALEAGLGWLLYKETGELSTLQIIITVFVLYAVTFGIQDFKKLDRWMKQKIGRLRGIDLLTDKDREQIAKQKDPSYQARMYRRSSFAHLLVFLIGQTVFFALGTSNWDDALSYVRDLSWLSSEAYNPANSPYPNETIHSISMLWGVIFLIDTIYSWSYTVWPKRS
;
A
#
# COMPACT_ATOMS: atom_id res chain seq x y z
N MET A 1 17.57 -30.36 -10.18
CA MET A 1 16.23 -30.80 -9.76
C MET A 1 16.05 -30.75 -8.25
N HIS A 2 16.85 -31.42 -7.41
CA HIS A 2 16.64 -31.42 -5.95
C HIS A 2 16.70 -30.05 -5.23
N ALA A 3 17.56 -29.13 -5.66
CA ALA A 3 17.57 -27.77 -5.09
C ALA A 3 16.32 -26.94 -5.46
N MET A 4 15.63 -27.32 -6.55
CA MET A 4 14.51 -26.58 -7.12
C MET A 4 13.18 -26.96 -6.46
N GLU A 5 12.96 -28.26 -6.20
CA GLU A 5 11.81 -28.75 -5.45
C GLU A 5 11.81 -28.19 -4.01
N GLY A 6 12.99 -28.11 -3.39
CA GLY A 6 13.14 -27.51 -2.07
C GLY A 6 12.77 -26.02 -2.03
N ILE A 7 13.05 -25.24 -3.08
CA ILE A 7 12.68 -23.81 -3.09
C ILE A 7 11.16 -23.63 -3.09
N ILE A 8 10.43 -24.47 -3.81
CA ILE A 8 8.95 -24.40 -3.85
C ILE A 8 8.35 -24.86 -2.53
N GLU A 9 8.88 -25.96 -1.95
CA GLU A 9 8.41 -26.50 -0.67
C GLU A 9 8.64 -25.53 0.51
N PHE A 10 9.81 -24.87 0.54
CA PHE A 10 10.17 -23.94 1.60
C PHE A 10 9.79 -22.48 1.31
N ALA A 11 9.22 -22.16 0.14
CA ALA A 11 8.91 -20.79 -0.24
C ALA A 11 8.01 -20.06 0.77
N ALA A 12 6.93 -20.71 1.23
CA ALA A 12 6.01 -20.11 2.17
C ALA A 12 6.64 -19.91 3.57
N PRO A 13 7.28 -20.94 4.19
CA PRO A 13 8.04 -20.73 5.43
C PRO A 13 9.14 -19.67 5.32
N LEU A 14 9.86 -19.63 4.20
CA LEU A 14 10.92 -18.66 3.94
C LEU A 14 10.36 -17.23 3.84
N PHE A 15 9.25 -17.06 3.14
CA PHE A 15 8.54 -15.78 3.06
C PHE A 15 8.12 -15.30 4.47
N ILE A 16 7.48 -16.17 5.27
CA ILE A 16 7.08 -15.82 6.65
C ILE A 16 8.29 -15.45 7.51
N ALA A 17 9.40 -16.18 7.38
CA ALA A 17 10.63 -15.89 8.13
C ALA A 17 11.23 -14.53 7.73
N MET A 18 11.24 -14.20 6.44
CA MET A 18 11.68 -12.90 5.94
C MET A 18 10.78 -11.76 6.45
N GLU A 19 9.46 -11.95 6.44
CA GLU A 19 8.48 -10.99 6.97
C GLU A 19 8.69 -10.72 8.47
N LEU A 20 8.87 -11.77 9.27
CA LEU A 20 9.16 -11.61 10.70
C LEU A 20 10.50 -10.89 10.93
N ALA A 21 11.53 -11.22 10.14
CA ALA A 21 12.83 -10.56 10.23
C ALA A 21 12.78 -9.09 9.79
N SER A 22 12.01 -8.77 8.75
CA SER A 22 11.80 -7.41 8.25
C SER A 22 11.06 -6.56 9.30
N LEU A 23 10.05 -7.13 9.96
CA LEU A 23 9.33 -6.51 11.08
C LEU A 23 10.26 -6.21 12.27
N VAL A 24 11.10 -7.18 12.65
CA VAL A 24 12.10 -6.98 13.72
C VAL A 24 13.07 -5.86 13.35
N CYS A 25 13.51 -5.78 12.10
CA CYS A 25 14.36 -4.67 11.63
C CYS A 25 13.67 -3.31 11.80
N LEU A 26 12.39 -3.18 11.44
CA LEU A 26 11.63 -1.94 11.63
C LEU A 26 11.47 -1.55 13.12
N LEU A 27 11.24 -2.53 13.99
CA LEU A 27 11.16 -2.29 15.43
C LEU A 27 12.50 -1.82 16.00
N LEU A 28 13.59 -2.50 15.65
CA LEU A 28 14.94 -2.12 16.06
C LEU A 28 15.34 -0.75 15.51
N PHE A 29 14.97 -0.44 14.27
CA PHE A 29 15.13 0.90 13.72
C PHE A 29 14.49 1.95 14.65
N GLY A 30 13.21 1.78 15.01
CA GLY A 30 12.50 2.71 15.88
C GLY A 30 13.16 2.86 17.27
N VAL A 31 13.48 1.75 17.92
CA VAL A 31 14.12 1.74 19.25
C VAL A 31 15.47 2.46 19.22
N VAL A 32 16.34 2.12 18.26
CA VAL A 32 17.67 2.72 18.16
C VAL A 32 17.59 4.19 17.73
N ARG A 33 16.67 4.53 16.84
CA ARG A 33 16.52 5.88 16.28
C ARG A 33 15.98 6.88 17.29
N TYR A 34 14.96 6.51 18.06
CA TYR A 34 14.22 7.43 18.94
C TYR A 34 14.45 7.15 20.42
N GLY A 35 14.60 5.88 20.80
CA GLY A 35 14.90 5.48 22.18
C GLY A 35 16.35 5.78 22.55
N LEU A 36 17.29 5.37 21.70
CA LEU A 36 18.74 5.54 21.94
C LEU A 36 19.35 6.78 21.26
N ASP A 37 18.57 7.47 20.42
CA ASP A 37 18.99 8.63 19.61
C ASP A 37 20.23 8.38 18.71
N LYS A 38 20.48 7.13 18.32
CA LYS A 38 21.62 6.75 17.47
C LYS A 38 21.23 6.72 16.00
N ARG A 39 21.04 7.91 15.41
CA ARG A 39 20.53 8.08 14.02
C ARG A 39 21.35 7.35 12.95
N LYS A 40 22.68 7.34 13.05
CA LYS A 40 23.54 6.64 12.08
C LYS A 40 23.42 5.12 12.22
N ALA A 41 23.42 4.62 13.45
CA ALA A 41 23.28 3.19 13.72
C ALA A 41 21.92 2.65 13.30
N SER A 42 20.85 3.44 13.48
CA SER A 42 19.51 3.02 13.07
C SER A 42 19.39 2.78 11.56
N MET A 43 20.20 3.44 10.73
CA MET A 43 20.15 3.26 9.27
C MET A 43 20.46 1.83 8.83
N VAL A 44 21.27 1.09 9.59
CA VAL A 44 21.58 -0.32 9.29
C VAL A 44 20.30 -1.15 9.23
N PHE A 45 19.37 -0.94 10.17
CA PHE A 45 18.11 -1.68 10.20
C PHE A 45 17.18 -1.33 9.04
N ILE A 46 17.21 -0.08 8.56
CA ILE A 46 16.46 0.31 7.36
C ILE A 46 17.04 -0.34 6.11
N PHE A 47 18.37 -0.38 5.98
CA PHE A 47 19.00 -1.07 4.85
C PHE A 47 18.77 -2.58 4.89
N LEU A 48 18.81 -3.21 6.07
CA LEU A 48 18.45 -4.61 6.25
C LEU A 48 17.00 -4.88 5.87
N PHE A 49 16.07 -4.05 6.34
CA PHE A 49 14.65 -4.14 5.97
C PHE A 49 14.48 -4.08 4.45
N ILE A 50 15.06 -3.08 3.78
CA ILE A 50 14.98 -2.94 2.31
C ILE A 50 15.60 -4.15 1.60
N GLY A 51 16.74 -4.65 2.10
CA GLY A 51 17.41 -5.82 1.55
C GLY A 51 16.54 -7.08 1.65
N ILE A 52 15.91 -7.32 2.80
CA ILE A 52 15.00 -8.45 3.01
C ILE A 52 13.78 -8.34 2.09
N THR A 53 13.16 -7.15 1.99
CA THR A 53 12.02 -6.94 1.07
C THR A 53 12.40 -7.14 -0.40
N ALA A 54 13.63 -6.79 -0.80
CA ALA A 54 14.11 -7.08 -2.14
C ALA A 54 14.29 -8.59 -2.37
N LEU A 55 14.70 -9.35 -1.35
CA LEU A 55 14.77 -10.82 -1.42
C LEU A 55 13.38 -11.45 -1.51
N GLU A 56 12.37 -10.94 -0.79
CA GLU A 56 10.96 -11.36 -0.91
C GLU A 56 10.44 -11.16 -2.33
N ALA A 57 10.70 -10.00 -2.93
CA ALA A 57 10.36 -9.73 -4.32
C ALA A 57 11.07 -10.70 -5.28
N GLY A 58 12.35 -10.99 -5.04
CA GLY A 58 13.12 -11.97 -5.80
C GLY A 58 12.56 -13.38 -5.69
N LEU A 59 12.12 -13.80 -4.50
CA LEU A 59 11.46 -15.09 -4.27
C LEU A 59 10.13 -15.17 -5.04
N GLY A 60 9.32 -14.12 -5.00
CA GLY A 60 8.08 -14.04 -5.77
C GLY A 60 8.31 -14.16 -7.28
N TRP A 61 9.33 -13.47 -7.80
CA TRP A 61 9.71 -13.57 -9.21
C TRP A 61 10.22 -14.97 -9.59
N LEU A 62 11.04 -15.60 -8.75
CA LEU A 62 11.54 -16.95 -8.99
C LEU A 62 10.40 -17.97 -9.04
N LEU A 63 9.44 -17.88 -8.12
CA LEU A 63 8.24 -18.71 -8.14
C LEU A 63 7.47 -18.54 -9.46
N TYR A 64 7.26 -17.31 -9.91
CA TYR A 64 6.51 -17.04 -11.15
C TYR A 64 7.22 -17.63 -12.37
N LYS A 65 8.54 -17.49 -12.42
CA LYS A 65 9.36 -18.05 -13.49
C LYS A 65 9.23 -19.58 -13.59
N GLU A 66 9.12 -20.27 -12.46
CA GLU A 66 9.05 -21.73 -12.42
C GLU A 66 7.63 -22.28 -12.58
N THR A 67 6.62 -21.63 -12.00
CA THR A 67 5.22 -22.11 -12.08
C THR A 67 4.52 -21.64 -13.35
N GLY A 68 4.93 -20.52 -13.93
CA GLY A 68 4.19 -19.82 -15.00
C GLY A 68 2.84 -19.25 -14.56
N GLU A 69 2.42 -19.53 -13.32
CA GLU A 69 1.15 -19.14 -12.74
C GLU A 69 1.34 -18.07 -11.67
N LEU A 70 0.49 -17.04 -11.73
CA LEU A 70 0.36 -16.04 -10.67
C LEU A 70 -0.34 -16.66 -9.47
N SER A 71 0.43 -17.09 -8.48
CA SER A 71 -0.12 -17.64 -7.24
C SER A 71 -0.61 -16.52 -6.30
N THR A 72 -1.53 -16.85 -5.39
CA THR A 72 -1.99 -15.93 -4.33
C THR A 72 -0.82 -15.34 -3.54
N LEU A 73 0.23 -16.13 -3.28
CA LEU A 73 1.44 -15.69 -2.59
C LEU A 73 2.17 -14.59 -3.39
N GLN A 74 2.29 -14.74 -4.71
CA GLN A 74 2.92 -13.72 -5.57
C GLN A 74 2.09 -12.44 -5.65
N ILE A 75 0.76 -12.54 -5.66
CA ILE A 75 -0.13 -11.38 -5.59
C ILE A 75 0.09 -10.63 -4.28
N ILE A 76 0.14 -11.34 -3.15
CA ILE A 76 0.42 -10.75 -1.83
C ILE A 76 1.79 -10.05 -1.85
N ILE A 77 2.87 -10.74 -2.27
CA ILE A 77 4.22 -10.17 -2.37
C ILE A 77 4.21 -8.89 -3.22
N THR A 78 3.56 -8.93 -4.39
CA THR A 78 3.49 -7.80 -5.31
C THR A 78 2.79 -6.61 -4.67
N VAL A 79 1.68 -6.82 -3.96
CA VAL A 79 0.96 -5.75 -3.25
C VAL A 79 1.85 -5.13 -2.17
N PHE A 80 2.55 -5.95 -1.36
CA PHE A 80 3.45 -5.46 -0.31
C PHE A 80 4.62 -4.64 -0.89
N VAL A 81 5.25 -5.13 -1.98
CA VAL A 81 6.35 -4.43 -2.66
C VAL A 81 5.87 -3.12 -3.27
N LEU A 82 4.75 -3.13 -3.99
CA LEU A 82 4.16 -1.91 -4.57
C LEU A 82 3.85 -0.89 -3.48
N TYR A 83 3.28 -1.33 -2.36
CA TYR A 83 3.01 -0.45 -1.22
C TYR A 83 4.30 0.15 -0.65
N ALA A 84 5.33 -0.67 -0.43
CA ALA A 84 6.63 -0.21 0.08
C ALA A 84 7.28 0.86 -0.83
N VAL A 85 7.19 0.68 -2.15
CA VAL A 85 7.79 1.59 -3.14
C VAL A 85 6.96 2.88 -3.31
N THR A 86 5.63 2.81 -3.27
CA THR A 86 4.75 3.95 -3.59
C THR A 86 4.42 4.83 -2.39
N PHE A 87 4.14 4.23 -1.23
CA PHE A 87 3.70 4.97 -0.02
C PHE A 87 4.87 5.27 0.95
N GLY A 88 6.02 4.62 0.79
CA GLY A 88 7.08 4.58 1.81
C GLY A 88 7.61 5.95 2.26
N ILE A 89 8.00 6.84 1.35
CA ILE A 89 8.84 8.00 1.75
C ILE A 89 8.06 9.09 2.49
N GLN A 90 6.86 9.46 2.01
CA GLN A 90 6.10 10.56 2.62
C GLN A 90 5.49 10.14 3.96
N ASP A 91 4.99 8.91 4.03
CA ASP A 91 4.38 8.39 5.26
C ASP A 91 5.45 8.09 6.30
N PHE A 92 6.64 7.64 5.89
CA PHE A 92 7.78 7.55 6.79
C PHE A 92 8.17 8.91 7.39
N LYS A 93 8.14 10.00 6.60
CA LYS A 93 8.38 11.36 7.14
C LYS A 93 7.30 11.81 8.12
N LYS A 94 6.03 11.45 7.89
CA LYS A 94 4.94 11.73 8.84
C LYS A 94 5.13 10.92 10.13
N LEU A 95 5.43 9.63 10.00
CA LEU A 95 5.70 8.73 11.11
C LEU A 95 6.92 9.19 11.93
N ASP A 96 8.02 9.58 11.29
CA ASP A 96 9.23 10.10 11.97
C ASP A 96 8.91 11.33 12.83
N ARG A 97 8.12 12.27 12.30
CA ARG A 97 7.66 13.44 13.07
C ARG A 97 6.76 13.05 14.24
N TRP A 98 5.82 12.14 14.03
CA TRP A 98 4.93 11.64 15.09
C TRP A 98 5.72 10.92 16.19
N MET A 99 6.68 10.07 15.82
CA MET A 99 7.56 9.35 16.75
C MET A 99 8.43 10.31 17.56
N LYS A 100 9.08 11.29 16.91
CA LYS A 100 9.84 12.35 17.59
C LYS A 100 8.98 13.10 18.61
N GLN A 101 7.76 13.47 18.23
CA GLN A 101 6.85 14.18 19.12
C GLN A 101 6.41 13.31 20.31
N LYS A 102 6.03 12.05 20.06
CA LYS A 102 5.53 11.13 21.10
C LYS A 102 6.65 10.74 22.07
N ILE A 103 7.79 10.30 21.55
CA ILE A 103 8.92 9.82 22.35
C ILE A 103 9.67 10.99 23.00
N GLY A 104 9.80 12.13 22.31
CA GLY A 104 10.36 13.35 22.89
C GLY A 104 9.56 13.81 24.10
N ARG A 105 8.22 13.85 23.97
CA ARG A 105 7.32 14.17 25.10
C ARG A 105 7.43 13.17 26.24
N LEU A 106 7.51 11.87 25.94
CA LEU A 106 7.67 10.82 26.96
C LEU A 106 8.98 10.97 27.74
N ARG A 107 10.06 11.39 27.06
CA ARG A 107 11.40 11.55 27.63
C ARG A 107 11.70 12.95 28.17
N GLY A 108 10.79 13.92 27.98
CA GLY A 108 11.02 15.32 28.33
C GLY A 108 12.10 16.02 27.50
N ILE A 109 12.43 15.51 26.31
CA ILE A 109 13.44 16.08 25.41
C ILE A 109 12.81 16.53 24.10
N ASP A 110 13.37 17.55 23.48
CA ASP A 110 12.93 18.01 22.16
C ASP A 110 13.68 17.28 21.03
N LEU A 111 12.97 16.42 20.31
CA LEU A 111 13.49 15.69 19.16
C LEU A 111 13.06 16.30 17.81
N LEU A 112 12.21 17.33 17.82
CA LEU A 112 11.69 17.96 16.61
C LEU A 112 12.66 19.03 16.10
N THR A 113 12.92 19.01 14.79
CA THR A 113 13.69 20.07 14.13
C THR A 113 12.79 21.25 13.74
N ASP A 114 13.36 22.42 13.44
CA ASP A 114 12.59 23.58 12.98
C ASP A 114 11.77 23.27 11.71
N LYS A 115 12.35 22.50 10.79
CA LYS A 115 11.66 22.01 9.60
C LYS A 115 10.47 21.11 9.94
N ASP A 116 10.59 20.29 10.99
CA ASP A 116 9.47 19.45 11.44
C ASP A 116 8.34 20.33 11.97
N ARG A 117 8.65 21.40 12.72
CA ARG A 117 7.69 22.37 13.25
C ARG A 117 6.98 23.15 12.15
N GLU A 118 7.72 23.64 11.17
CA GLU A 118 7.16 24.35 10.02
C GLU A 118 6.16 23.48 9.25
N GLN A 119 6.50 22.20 9.04
CA GLN A 119 5.62 21.26 8.37
C GLN A 119 4.37 20.93 9.19
N ILE A 120 4.50 20.75 10.51
CA ILE A 120 3.36 20.56 11.41
C ILE A 120 2.45 21.80 11.36
N ALA A 121 3.01 23.01 11.36
CA ALA A 121 2.24 24.25 11.25
C ALA A 121 1.50 24.36 9.91
N LYS A 122 2.18 24.06 8.79
CA LYS A 122 1.54 23.98 7.45
C LYS A 122 0.41 22.96 7.42
N GLN A 123 0.59 21.82 8.07
CA GLN A 123 -0.45 20.79 8.15
C GLN A 123 -1.62 21.18 9.04
N LYS A 124 -1.53 22.23 9.88
CA LYS A 124 -2.68 22.76 10.63
C LYS A 124 -3.54 23.72 9.81
N ASP A 125 -3.02 24.28 8.71
CA ASP A 125 -3.78 25.16 7.83
C ASP A 125 -4.87 24.37 7.07
N PRO A 126 -6.17 24.67 7.29
CA PRO A 126 -7.26 24.00 6.60
C PRO A 126 -7.18 24.11 5.08
N SER A 127 -6.71 25.24 4.56
CA SER A 127 -6.59 25.48 3.11
C SER A 127 -5.51 24.58 2.49
N TYR A 128 -4.40 24.43 3.20
CA TYR A 128 -3.33 23.52 2.82
C TYR A 128 -3.80 22.05 2.85
N GLN A 129 -4.47 21.62 3.93
CA GLN A 129 -5.03 20.28 4.04
C GLN A 129 -5.98 19.99 2.88
N ALA A 130 -6.95 20.87 2.61
CA ALA A 130 -7.93 20.68 1.55
C ALA A 130 -7.26 20.53 0.17
N ARG A 131 -6.24 21.33 -0.15
CA ARG A 131 -5.49 21.22 -1.42
C ARG A 131 -4.70 19.92 -1.51
N MET A 132 -4.06 19.50 -0.42
CA MET A 132 -3.29 18.27 -0.34
C MET A 132 -4.19 17.04 -0.54
N TYR A 133 -5.28 16.93 0.22
CA TYR A 133 -6.20 15.79 0.13
C TYR A 133 -6.93 15.71 -1.21
N ARG A 134 -7.27 16.85 -1.85
CA ARG A 134 -7.79 16.83 -3.23
C ARG A 134 -6.79 16.22 -4.21
N ARG A 135 -5.53 16.65 -4.18
CA ARG A 135 -4.49 16.09 -5.05
C ARG A 135 -4.29 14.59 -4.82
N SER A 136 -4.31 14.17 -3.56
CA SER A 136 -4.24 12.75 -3.20
C SER A 136 -5.43 11.96 -3.74
N SER A 137 -6.65 12.48 -3.57
CA SER A 137 -7.87 11.86 -4.09
C SER A 137 -7.87 11.76 -5.61
N PHE A 138 -7.37 12.77 -6.33
CA PHE A 138 -7.18 12.68 -7.78
C PHE A 138 -6.15 11.62 -8.18
N ALA A 139 -5.07 11.47 -7.42
CA ALA A 139 -4.09 10.41 -7.67
C ALA A 139 -4.69 9.01 -7.43
N HIS A 140 -5.42 8.81 -6.33
CA HIS A 140 -6.12 7.54 -6.07
C HIS A 140 -7.19 7.25 -7.12
N LEU A 141 -7.94 8.25 -7.58
CA LEU A 141 -8.90 8.12 -8.68
C LEU A 141 -8.20 7.65 -9.96
N LEU A 142 -7.07 8.26 -10.32
CA LEU A 142 -6.31 7.88 -11.51
C LEU A 142 -5.83 6.42 -11.42
N VAL A 143 -5.23 6.03 -10.29
CA VAL A 143 -4.75 4.66 -10.07
C VAL A 143 -5.91 3.65 -10.09
N PHE A 144 -7.03 4.00 -9.46
CA PHE A 144 -8.24 3.18 -9.49
C PHE A 144 -8.75 2.99 -10.91
N LEU A 145 -8.91 4.07 -11.69
CA LEU A 145 -9.38 3.98 -13.08
C LEU A 145 -8.45 3.16 -13.98
N ILE A 146 -7.13 3.34 -13.83
CA ILE A 146 -6.14 2.53 -14.56
C ILE A 146 -6.29 1.04 -14.18
N GLY A 147 -6.35 0.74 -12.88
CA GLY A 147 -6.53 -0.63 -12.39
C GLY A 147 -7.82 -1.28 -12.89
N GLN A 148 -8.94 -0.57 -12.81
CA GLN A 148 -10.23 -1.04 -13.32
C GLN A 148 -10.20 -1.26 -14.83
N THR A 149 -9.56 -0.37 -15.58
CA THR A 149 -9.39 -0.51 -17.03
C THR A 149 -8.58 -1.76 -17.37
N VAL A 150 -7.49 -2.04 -16.64
CA VAL A 150 -6.71 -3.26 -16.81
C VAL A 150 -7.55 -4.49 -16.48
N PHE A 151 -8.30 -4.49 -15.38
CA PHE A 151 -9.16 -5.62 -15.00
C PHE A 151 -10.27 -5.88 -16.02
N PHE A 152 -10.92 -4.84 -16.53
CA PHE A 152 -11.92 -4.96 -17.60
C PHE A 152 -11.30 -5.46 -18.90
N ALA A 153 -10.12 -4.96 -19.27
CA ALA A 153 -9.42 -5.41 -20.48
C ALA A 153 -9.00 -6.89 -20.43
N LEU A 154 -8.83 -7.45 -19.22
CA LEU A 154 -8.56 -8.88 -19.03
C LEU A 154 -9.83 -9.74 -19.07
N GLY A 155 -10.98 -9.19 -18.66
CA GLY A 155 -12.25 -9.92 -18.55
C GLY A 155 -13.18 -9.79 -19.76
N THR A 156 -13.04 -8.73 -20.55
CA THR A 156 -13.94 -8.42 -21.68
C THR A 156 -13.28 -8.70 -23.02
N SER A 157 -14.11 -9.00 -24.01
CA SER A 157 -13.64 -9.39 -25.34
C SER A 157 -13.19 -8.21 -26.21
N ASN A 158 -13.77 -7.02 -25.99
CA ASN A 158 -13.49 -5.80 -26.72
C ASN A 158 -14.01 -4.55 -25.96
N TRP A 159 -13.77 -3.37 -26.53
CA TRP A 159 -14.20 -2.10 -25.94
C TRP A 159 -15.72 -1.91 -25.85
N ASP A 160 -16.49 -2.45 -26.80
CA ASP A 160 -17.96 -2.31 -26.81
C ASP A 160 -18.59 -3.15 -25.69
N ASP A 161 -18.05 -4.35 -25.49
CA ASP A 161 -18.38 -5.25 -24.39
C ASP A 161 -18.09 -4.59 -23.03
N ALA A 162 -16.90 -4.02 -22.85
CA ALA A 162 -16.55 -3.26 -21.65
C ALA A 162 -17.48 -2.06 -21.38
N LEU A 163 -17.85 -1.33 -22.44
CA LEU A 163 -18.77 -0.19 -22.33
C LEU A 163 -20.19 -0.63 -21.95
N SER A 164 -20.61 -1.83 -22.30
CA SER A 164 -21.93 -2.36 -21.92
C SER A 164 -22.07 -2.45 -20.40
N TYR A 165 -21.05 -2.95 -19.70
CA TYR A 165 -20.99 -3.00 -18.23
C TYR A 165 -20.90 -1.62 -17.57
N VAL A 166 -20.33 -0.60 -18.24
CA VAL A 166 -20.33 0.76 -17.69
C VAL A 166 -21.72 1.41 -17.81
N ARG A 167 -22.48 1.07 -18.85
CA ARG A 167 -23.84 1.59 -19.09
C ARG A 167 -24.89 0.86 -18.27
N ASP A 168 -24.73 -0.45 -18.09
CA ASP A 168 -25.59 -1.28 -17.26
C ASP A 168 -24.85 -1.70 -15.99
N LEU A 169 -25.28 -1.14 -14.85
CA LEU A 169 -24.69 -1.40 -13.53
C LEU A 169 -25.35 -2.59 -12.81
N SER A 170 -26.16 -3.39 -13.50
CA SER A 170 -26.82 -4.58 -12.94
C SER A 170 -25.84 -5.58 -12.32
N TRP A 171 -24.62 -5.67 -12.85
CA TRP A 171 -23.55 -6.52 -12.34
C TRP A 171 -22.99 -6.11 -10.96
N LEU A 172 -23.31 -4.89 -10.47
CA LEU A 172 -22.95 -4.46 -9.11
C LEU A 172 -23.94 -4.96 -8.04
N SER A 173 -25.08 -5.53 -8.46
CA SER A 173 -26.10 -6.02 -7.52
C SER A 173 -25.65 -7.30 -6.82
N SER A 174 -26.17 -7.54 -5.61
CA SER A 174 -25.83 -8.71 -4.78
C SER A 174 -26.19 -10.05 -5.42
N GLU A 175 -27.07 -10.07 -6.42
CA GLU A 175 -27.45 -11.27 -7.16
C GLU A 175 -26.46 -11.61 -8.31
N ALA A 176 -25.59 -10.67 -8.67
CA ALA A 176 -24.60 -10.80 -9.74
C ALA A 176 -23.22 -11.31 -9.25
N TYR A 177 -23.16 -11.99 -8.10
CA TYR A 177 -21.91 -12.56 -7.57
C TYR A 177 -21.30 -13.66 -8.44
N ASN A 178 -21.99 -14.06 -9.52
CA ASN A 178 -21.45 -14.93 -10.55
C ASN A 178 -20.51 -14.14 -11.49
N PRO A 179 -19.20 -14.46 -11.54
CA PRO A 179 -18.23 -13.81 -12.42
C PRO A 179 -18.66 -13.78 -13.89
N ALA A 180 -19.43 -14.77 -14.33
CA ALA A 180 -19.91 -14.88 -15.71
C ALA A 180 -20.76 -13.68 -16.16
N ASN A 181 -21.34 -12.94 -15.22
CA ASN A 181 -22.13 -11.74 -15.49
C ASN A 181 -21.40 -10.45 -15.10
N SER A 182 -20.09 -10.51 -14.88
CA SER A 182 -19.27 -9.38 -14.47
C SER A 182 -18.24 -9.04 -15.55
N PRO A 183 -17.71 -7.81 -15.58
CA PRO A 183 -16.63 -7.43 -16.48
C PRO A 183 -15.26 -8.03 -16.10
N TYR A 184 -15.20 -8.87 -15.06
CA TYR A 184 -13.96 -9.40 -14.50
C TYR A 184 -13.71 -10.85 -14.92
N PRO A 185 -12.44 -11.22 -15.16
CA PRO A 185 -12.08 -12.53 -15.73
C PRO A 185 -12.29 -13.72 -14.77
N ASN A 186 -12.40 -13.48 -13.46
CA ASN A 186 -12.60 -14.54 -12.45
C ASN A 186 -13.10 -13.97 -11.11
N GLU A 187 -13.52 -14.86 -10.21
CA GLU A 187 -14.02 -14.53 -8.85
C GLU A 187 -13.01 -13.73 -8.02
N THR A 188 -11.72 -14.04 -8.15
CA THR A 188 -10.67 -13.38 -7.36
C THR A 188 -10.53 -11.91 -7.73
N ILE A 189 -10.40 -11.61 -9.02
CA ILE A 189 -10.28 -10.22 -9.51
C ILE A 189 -11.59 -9.46 -9.27
N HIS A 190 -12.74 -10.09 -9.46
CA HIS A 190 -14.03 -9.49 -9.11
C HIS A 190 -14.07 -9.08 -7.63
N SER A 191 -13.73 -10.00 -6.72
CA SER A 191 -13.75 -9.75 -5.27
C SER A 191 -12.77 -8.65 -4.86
N ILE A 192 -11.54 -8.68 -5.39
CA ILE A 192 -10.54 -7.63 -5.17
C ILE A 192 -11.06 -6.28 -5.66
N SER A 193 -11.64 -6.25 -6.85
CA SER A 193 -12.15 -5.02 -7.45
C SER A 193 -13.30 -4.41 -6.65
N MET A 194 -14.26 -5.22 -6.21
CA MET A 194 -15.39 -4.76 -5.40
C MET A 194 -14.93 -4.21 -4.05
N LEU A 195 -14.03 -4.92 -3.37
CA LEU A 195 -13.43 -4.44 -2.12
C LEU A 195 -12.66 -3.13 -2.35
N TRP A 196 -11.85 -3.06 -3.41
CA TRP A 196 -11.09 -1.86 -3.74
C TRP A 196 -12.00 -0.67 -4.05
N GLY A 197 -13.14 -0.89 -4.73
CA GLY A 197 -14.17 0.12 -4.98
C GLY A 197 -14.76 0.70 -3.69
N VAL A 198 -15.07 -0.15 -2.70
CA VAL A 198 -15.56 0.31 -1.38
C VAL A 198 -14.48 1.13 -0.66
N ILE A 199 -13.23 0.66 -0.64
CA ILE A 199 -12.11 1.39 -0.02
C ILE A 199 -11.90 2.74 -0.70
N PHE A 200 -11.94 2.78 -2.04
CA PHE A 200 -11.80 3.99 -2.84
C PHE A 200 -12.91 5.01 -2.54
N LEU A 201 -14.15 4.56 -2.38
CA LEU A 201 -15.28 5.43 -2.01
C LEU A 201 -15.06 6.06 -0.63
N ILE A 202 -14.67 5.25 0.37
CA ILE A 202 -14.39 5.73 1.73
C ILE A 202 -13.23 6.75 1.72
N ASP A 203 -12.12 6.44 1.02
CA ASP A 203 -10.97 7.35 0.89
C ASP A 203 -11.36 8.68 0.21
N THR A 204 -12.20 8.61 -0.82
CA THR A 204 -12.69 9.80 -1.53
C THR A 204 -13.55 10.66 -0.61
N ILE A 205 -14.53 10.08 0.09
CA ILE A 205 -15.37 10.82 1.05
C ILE A 205 -14.50 11.47 2.13
N TYR A 206 -13.56 10.70 2.70
CA TYR A 206 -12.65 11.20 3.72
C TYR A 206 -11.79 12.38 3.20
N SER A 207 -11.17 12.22 2.04
CA SER A 207 -10.30 13.24 1.44
C SER A 207 -11.06 14.52 1.07
N TRP A 208 -12.29 14.39 0.55
CA TRP A 208 -13.13 15.53 0.17
C TRP A 208 -13.82 16.20 1.36
N SER A 209 -13.96 15.51 2.50
CA SER A 209 -14.50 16.10 3.74
C SER A 209 -13.72 17.35 4.17
N TYR A 210 -12.40 17.37 3.96
CA TYR A 210 -11.54 18.53 4.25
C TYR A 210 -11.82 19.75 3.36
N THR A 211 -12.41 19.53 2.18
CA THR A 211 -12.79 20.61 1.25
C THR A 211 -14.21 21.09 1.50
N VAL A 212 -15.15 20.17 1.72
CA VAL A 212 -16.58 20.49 1.89
C VAL A 212 -16.88 20.99 3.31
N TRP A 213 -16.25 20.38 4.32
CA TRP A 213 -16.40 20.72 5.74
C TRP A 213 -15.03 20.99 6.39
N PRO A 214 -14.37 22.11 6.06
CA PRO A 214 -13.10 22.44 6.69
C PRO A 214 -13.29 22.59 8.20
N LYS A 215 -12.44 21.91 8.99
CA LYS A 215 -12.41 22.10 10.44
C LYS A 215 -12.03 23.55 10.73
N ARG A 216 -12.82 24.23 11.57
CA ARG A 216 -12.50 25.58 12.05
C ARG A 216 -11.29 25.47 12.99
N SER A 217 -10.32 26.38 12.79
CA SER A 217 -9.10 26.51 13.60
C SER A 217 -9.40 26.89 15.04
#